data_AF-A0A846PHI6-F1
#
_entry.id   AF-A0A846PHI6-F1
#
_cell.length_a   1.000
_cell.length_b   1.000
_cell.length_c   1.000
_cell.angle_alpha   90.00
_cell.angle_beta   90.00
_cell.angle_gamma   90.00
#
_symmetry.space_group_name_H-M   'P 1'
#
loop_
_entity.id
_entity.type
_entity.pdbx_description
1 polymer ?
#
loop_
_entity_poly.entity_id
_entity_poly.type
_entity_poly.pdbx_seq_one_letter_code
_entity_poly.pdbx_strand_id
1 'polypeptide(L)'
;VIHINGEKILIETGQKPTTLKIPASAVDETPDFLRGKSWVRIGAIHEISDELSLDAFLKNFSGGTSLASYVAPLLELAEIAEINRSRPARLRLKTSH
;
A
#
# COMPACT_ATOMS: atom_id res chain seq x y z
N VAL A 1 5.63 1.38 18.24
CA VAL A 1 6.91 1.93 17.73
C VAL A 1 6.98 1.72 16.21
N ILE A 2 7.70 2.57 15.47
CA ILE A 2 8.00 2.35 14.05
C ILE A 2 9.51 2.10 13.93
N HIS A 3 9.90 0.97 13.34
CA HIS A 3 11.30 0.64 13.05
C HIS A 3 11.47 0.52 11.53
N ILE A 4 12.42 1.26 10.96
CA ILE A 4 12.65 1.33 9.52
C ILE A 4 14.11 1.00 9.24
N ASN A 5 14.35 0.06 8.32
CA ASN A 5 15.66 -0.19 7.74
C ASN A 5 15.53 -0.48 6.24
N GLY A 6 16.64 -0.74 5.55
CA GLY A 6 16.65 -1.01 4.11
C GLY A 6 15.93 -2.30 3.66
N GLU A 7 15.45 -3.13 4.58
CA GLU A 7 14.75 -4.38 4.27
C GLU A 7 13.25 -4.32 4.54
N LYS A 8 12.83 -3.56 5.57
CA LYS A 8 11.45 -3.59 6.07
C LYS A 8 11.10 -2.40 6.95
N ILE A 9 9.80 -2.15 7.02
CA ILE A 9 9.14 -1.29 8.00
C ILE A 9 8.40 -2.20 8.98
N LEU A 10 8.69 -2.05 10.28
CA LEU A 10 7.98 -2.71 11.37
C LEU A 10 7.08 -1.72 12.07
N ILE A 11 5.79 -2.03 12.14
CA ILE A 11 4.79 -1.22 12.84
C ILE A 11 4.22 -2.06 13.96
N GLU A 12 4.42 -1.63 15.21
CA GLU A 12 3.74 -2.23 16.35
C GLU A 12 2.38 -1.55 16.56
N THR A 13 1.33 -2.35 16.57
CA THR A 13 -0.06 -1.89 16.73
C THR A 13 -0.74 -2.55 17.93
N GLY A 14 -1.75 -1.86 18.48
CA GLY A 14 -2.60 -2.37 19.56
C GLY A 14 -2.02 -2.24 20.98
N GLN A 15 -2.87 -2.48 21.98
CA GLN A 15 -2.44 -2.53 23.39
C GLN A 15 -1.64 -3.79 23.72
N LYS A 16 -1.93 -4.90 23.02
CA LYS A 16 -1.05 -6.06 22.93
C LYS A 16 -0.24 -5.91 21.64
N PRO A 17 1.07 -5.65 21.72
CA PRO A 17 1.86 -5.29 20.55
C PRO A 17 1.83 -6.43 19.53
N THR A 18 1.22 -6.16 18.39
CA THR A 18 1.30 -7.00 17.20
C THR A 18 2.22 -6.30 16.20
N THR A 19 3.26 -7.00 15.77
CA THR A 19 4.25 -6.46 14.83
C THR A 19 3.80 -6.74 13.40
N LEU A 20 3.40 -5.69 12.69
CA LEU A 20 3.18 -5.72 11.26
C LEU A 20 4.53 -5.55 10.55
N LYS A 21 4.82 -6.44 9.59
CA LYS A 21 6.01 -6.35 8.74
C LYS A 21 5.60 -5.95 7.34
N ILE A 22 6.13 -4.82 6.87
CA ILE A 22 6.01 -4.36 5.49
C ILE A 22 7.40 -4.51 4.86
N PRO A 23 7.60 -5.43 3.90
CA PRO A 23 8.86 -5.52 3.16
C PRO A 23 9.16 -4.22 2.41
N ALA A 24 10.41 -3.79 2.36
CA ALA A 24 10.82 -2.60 1.59
C ALA A 24 10.44 -2.75 0.11
N SER A 25 10.61 -3.94 -0.47
CA SER A 25 10.19 -4.26 -1.84
C SER A 25 8.71 -3.99 -2.11
N ALA A 26 7.84 -4.15 -1.11
CA ALA A 26 6.43 -3.84 -1.26
C ALA A 26 6.19 -2.33 -1.47
N VAL A 27 7.01 -1.47 -0.86
CA VAL A 27 6.97 -0.02 -1.04
C VAL A 27 7.67 0.36 -2.35
N ASP A 28 8.85 -0.21 -2.61
CA ASP A 28 9.68 0.10 -3.77
C ASP A 28 9.04 -0.29 -5.12
N GLU A 29 8.31 -1.41 -5.16
CA GLU A 29 7.65 -1.89 -6.38
C GLU A 29 6.26 -1.27 -6.59
N THR A 30 5.68 -0.62 -5.59
CA THR A 30 4.35 0.01 -5.74
C THR A 30 4.33 1.11 -6.81
N PRO A 31 5.31 2.02 -6.93
CA PRO A 31 5.36 3.01 -8.02
C PRO A 31 5.29 2.38 -9.41
N ASP A 32 6.02 1.28 -9.62
CA ASP A 32 6.01 0.54 -10.89
C ASP A 32 4.65 -0.13 -11.13
N PHE A 33 4.05 -0.70 -10.09
CA PHE A 33 2.68 -1.22 -10.16
C PHE A 33 1.66 -0.14 -10.52
N LEU A 34 1.80 1.08 -10.00
CA LEU A 34 0.90 2.20 -10.28
C LEU A 34 1.17 2.84 -11.66
N ARG A 35 2.32 2.58 -12.29
CA ARG A 35 2.69 3.19 -13.56
C ARG A 35 1.70 2.84 -14.66
N GLY A 36 1.22 3.87 -15.37
CA GLY A 36 0.24 3.71 -16.44
C GLY A 36 -1.18 3.38 -15.94
N LYS A 37 -1.39 3.29 -14.63
CA LYS A 37 -2.73 3.12 -14.04
C LYS A 37 -3.28 4.49 -13.67
N SER A 38 -4.61 4.61 -13.74
CA SER A 38 -5.32 5.77 -13.21
C SER A 38 -5.51 5.59 -11.69
N TRP A 39 -6.73 5.70 -11.19
CA TRP A 39 -7.04 5.47 -9.79
C TRP A 39 -7.16 3.99 -9.48
N VAL A 40 -6.25 3.48 -8.65
CA VAL A 40 -6.26 2.10 -8.14
C VAL A 40 -6.94 2.05 -6.78
N ARG A 41 -7.76 1.03 -6.52
CA ARG A 41 -8.39 0.85 -5.21
C ARG A 41 -7.37 0.42 -4.14
N ILE A 42 -7.44 1.02 -2.95
CA ILE A 42 -6.54 0.68 -1.84
C ILE A 42 -6.92 -0.68 -1.25
N GLY A 43 -8.17 -0.85 -0.83
CA GLY A 43 -8.64 -2.07 -0.15
C GLY A 43 -9.00 -3.21 -1.11
N ALA A 44 -9.26 -4.39 -0.52
CA ALA A 44 -9.67 -5.58 -1.25
C ALA A 44 -10.92 -5.33 -2.13
N ILE A 45 -10.91 -5.97 -3.29
CA ILE A 45 -12.05 -6.08 -4.18
C ILE A 45 -12.71 -7.42 -3.88
N HIS A 46 -13.98 -7.39 -3.45
CA HIS A 46 -14.78 -8.59 -3.21
C HIS A 46 -15.69 -8.93 -4.39
N GLU A 47 -15.74 -8.05 -5.39
CA GLU A 47 -16.49 -8.22 -6.65
C GLU A 47 -15.56 -8.78 -7.73
N ILE A 48 -16.11 -9.46 -8.73
CA ILE A 48 -15.33 -9.93 -9.88
C ILE A 48 -15.03 -8.70 -10.75
N SER A 49 -13.84 -8.12 -10.57
CA SER A 49 -13.31 -7.04 -11.39
C SER A 49 -11.94 -7.45 -11.91
N ASP A 50 -11.67 -7.16 -13.18
CA ASP A 50 -10.37 -7.40 -13.83
C ASP A 50 -9.28 -6.43 -13.29
N GLU A 51 -9.66 -5.42 -12.51
CA GLU A 51 -8.71 -4.47 -11.93
C GLU A 51 -8.04 -5.01 -10.66
N LEU A 52 -6.70 -5.10 -10.67
CA LEU A 52 -5.90 -5.42 -9.48
C LEU A 52 -5.91 -4.25 -8.49
N SER A 53 -6.38 -4.51 -7.25
CA SER A 53 -6.25 -3.56 -6.13
C SER A 53 -4.83 -3.51 -5.57
N LEU A 54 -4.50 -2.41 -4.87
CA LEU A 54 -3.24 -2.31 -4.12
C LEU A 54 -3.13 -3.43 -3.07
N ASP A 55 -4.24 -3.78 -2.39
CA ASP A 55 -4.24 -4.89 -1.44
C ASP A 55 -3.92 -6.23 -2.09
N ALA A 56 -4.50 -6.51 -3.26
CA ALA A 56 -4.19 -7.72 -4.02
C ALA A 56 -2.71 -7.76 -4.45
N PHE A 57 -2.16 -6.64 -4.90
CA PHE A 57 -0.75 -6.53 -5.25
C PHE A 57 0.17 -6.79 -4.03
N LEU A 58 -0.08 -6.12 -2.90
CA LEU A 58 0.77 -6.20 -1.72
C LEU A 58 0.73 -7.56 -1.02
N LYS A 59 -0.36 -8.33 -1.19
CA LYS A 59 -0.47 -9.69 -0.66
C LYS A 59 0.60 -10.64 -1.20
N ASN A 60 1.15 -10.35 -2.38
CA ASN A 60 2.26 -11.12 -2.97
C ASN A 60 3.56 -10.97 -2.15
N PHE A 61 3.70 -9.89 -1.39
CA PHE A 61 4.89 -9.60 -0.58
C PHE A 61 4.75 -10.06 0.88
N SER A 62 3.51 -10.20 1.34
CA SER A 62 3.18 -10.39 2.76
C SER A 62 2.64 -11.78 3.10
N GLY A 63 2.59 -12.69 2.11
CA GLY A 63 1.99 -14.01 2.29
C GLY A 63 0.48 -13.95 2.56
N GLY A 64 -0.23 -13.00 1.94
CA GLY A 64 -1.69 -12.85 2.07
C GLY A 64 -2.16 -11.85 3.14
N THR A 65 -1.25 -11.25 3.92
CA THR A 65 -1.61 -10.19 4.88
C THR A 65 -1.96 -8.88 4.17
N SER A 66 -3.08 -8.25 4.56
CA SER A 66 -3.48 -6.95 4.00
C SER A 66 -2.57 -5.82 4.51
N LEU A 67 -1.81 -5.21 3.60
CA LEU A 67 -0.87 -4.12 3.91
C LEU A 67 -1.27 -2.77 3.31
N ALA A 68 -2.28 -2.73 2.45
CA ALA A 68 -2.59 -1.53 1.66
C ALA A 68 -2.94 -0.29 2.50
N SER A 69 -3.65 -0.47 3.61
CA SER A 69 -4.00 0.60 4.54
C SER A 69 -2.78 1.23 5.24
N TYR A 70 -1.64 0.55 5.23
CA TYR A 70 -0.38 1.02 5.81
C TYR A 70 0.59 1.54 4.75
N VAL A 71 0.65 0.88 3.59
CA VAL A 71 1.53 1.29 2.47
C VAL A 71 1.01 2.55 1.79
N ALA A 72 -0.30 2.69 1.56
CA ALA A 72 -0.84 3.85 0.85
C ALA A 72 -0.48 5.19 1.54
N PRO A 73 -0.67 5.38 2.86
CA PRO A 73 -0.25 6.60 3.54
C PRO A 73 1.25 6.88 3.47
N LEU A 74 2.10 5.83 3.48
CA LEU A 74 3.55 6.01 3.34
C LEU A 74 3.93 6.58 1.97
N LEU A 75 3.27 6.10 0.90
CA LEU A 75 3.49 6.61 -0.46
C LEU A 75 3.00 8.06 -0.62
N GLU A 76 1.91 8.41 0.04
CA GLU A 76 1.42 9.80 0.06
C GLU A 76 2.37 10.73 0.83
N LEU A 77 2.86 10.29 1.99
CA LEU A 77 3.85 11.03 2.78
C LEU A 77 5.18 11.21 2.04
N ALA A 78 5.58 10.23 1.24
CA ALA A 78 6.76 10.29 0.38
C ALA A 78 6.54 11.10 -0.92
N GLU A 79 5.36 11.69 -1.09
CA GLU A 79 4.95 12.42 -2.31
C GLU A 79 5.00 11.60 -3.61
N ILE A 80 4.97 10.26 -3.50
CA ILE A 80 4.98 9.33 -4.63
C ILE A 80 3.57 9.16 -5.20
N ALA A 81 2.56 9.13 -4.34
CA ALA A 81 1.17 8.89 -4.70
C ALA A 81 0.26 9.94 -4.07
N GLU A 82 -0.94 10.06 -4.62
CA GLU A 82 -2.02 10.83 -4.00
C GLU A 82 -3.20 9.92 -3.69
N ILE A 83 -3.89 10.18 -2.57
CA ILE A 83 -5.01 9.36 -2.10
C ILE A 83 -6.33 10.12 -2.18
N ASN A 84 -7.28 9.55 -2.91
CA ASN A 84 -8.69 9.88 -2.80
C ASN A 84 -9.33 9.04 -1.68
N ARG A 85 -9.70 9.70 -0.59
CA ARG A 85 -10.31 9.06 0.59
C ARG A 85 -11.82 8.84 0.47
N SER A 86 -12.47 9.32 -0.59
CA SER A 86 -13.89 9.01 -0.88
C SER A 86 -14.07 7.50 -1.01
N ARG A 87 -15.20 6.95 -0.55
CA ARG A 87 -15.44 5.50 -0.62
C ARG A 87 -15.85 5.07 -2.05
N PRO A 88 -15.26 4.01 -2.63
CA PRO A 88 -14.09 3.27 -2.12
C PRO A 88 -12.79 4.07 -2.29
N ALA A 89 -11.92 4.01 -1.28
CA ALA A 89 -10.67 4.74 -1.24
C ALA A 89 -9.71 4.26 -2.34
N ARG A 90 -9.07 5.21 -3.01
CA ARG A 90 -8.23 4.99 -4.19
C ARG A 90 -6.94 5.77 -4.08
N LEU A 91 -5.89 5.28 -4.73
CA LEU A 91 -4.63 5.98 -4.91
C LEU A 91 -4.23 6.00 -6.38
N ARG A 92 -3.42 6.96 -6.78
CA ARG A 92 -2.72 6.93 -8.07
C ARG A 92 -1.31 7.48 -7.91
N LEU A 93 -0.46 7.19 -8.89
CA LEU A 93 0.88 7.80 -8.95
C LEU A 93 0.72 9.32 -9.08
N LYS A 94 1.45 10.08 -8.26
CA LYS A 94 1.48 11.54 -8.36
C LYS A 94 2.16 11.89 -9.68
N THR A 95 1.49 12.69 -10.51
CA THR A 95 2.14 13.19 -11.73
C THR A 95 3.13 14.25 -11.30
N SER A 96 4.42 14.00 -11.49
CA SER A 96 5.45 15.03 -11.31
C SER A 96 5.15 16.15 -12.31
N HIS A 97 4.96 17.37 -11.80
CA HIS A 97 4.99 18.58 -12.63
C HIS A 97 6.42 18.88 -13.07
#